data_AF-A0A963K4F8-F1
#
_entry.id   AF-A0A963K4F8-F1
#
_cell.length_a   1.000
_cell.length_b   1.000
_cell.length_c   1.000
_cell.angle_alpha   90.00
_cell.angle_beta   90.00
_cell.angle_gamma   90.00
#
_symmetry.space_group_name_H-M   'P 1'
#
loop_
_entity.id
_entity.type
_entity.pdbx_description
1 polymer ?
#
loop_
_entity_poly.entity_id
_entity_poly.type
_entity_poly.pdbx_seq_one_letter_code
_entity_poly.pdbx_strand_id
1 'polypeptide(L)'
;MRYTGPILDAHHHLWDLKLEKHPWLVPQPGRRKVFGDPTPLYRDYLPDDLERDAAGLHLVGSVHIEASWDRSDPVGETRWIAGLKQRHRLPTVAVVRAPLDDPGVGAILEA
;
A
#
# COMPACT_ATOMS: atom_id res chain seq x y z
N MET A 1 -4.67 -14.50 28.85
CA MET A 1 -3.65 -15.07 27.94
C MET A 1 -3.59 -14.21 26.69
N ARG A 2 -2.42 -13.94 26.12
CA ARG A 2 -2.27 -13.28 24.81
C ARG A 2 -2.18 -14.33 23.72
N TYR A 3 -2.76 -14.09 22.54
CA TYR A 3 -2.61 -14.96 21.38
C TYR A 3 -1.15 -14.95 20.89
N THR A 4 -0.58 -16.12 20.61
CA THR A 4 0.81 -16.29 20.17
C THR A 4 0.94 -17.09 18.86
N GLY A 5 -0.19 -17.45 18.25
CA GLY A 5 -0.22 -18.14 16.97
C GLY A 5 0.13 -17.22 15.79
N PRO A 6 0.21 -17.78 14.56
CA PRO A 6 0.51 -16.99 13.37
C PRO A 6 -0.60 -15.95 13.10
N ILE A 7 -0.19 -14.79 12.59
CA ILE A 7 -1.05 -13.67 12.22
C ILE A 7 -0.79 -13.30 10.77
N LEU A 8 -1.86 -13.05 10.02
CA LEU A 8 -1.83 -12.39 8.72
C LEU A 8 -2.44 -11.00 8.88
N ASP A 9 -1.70 -9.96 8.48
CA ASP A 9 -2.29 -8.64 8.31
C ASP A 9 -3.00 -8.60 6.94
N ALA A 10 -4.33 -8.68 6.98
CA ALA A 10 -5.15 -8.78 5.78
C ALA A 10 -5.34 -7.44 5.04
N HIS A 11 -4.93 -6.31 5.63
CA HIS A 11 -5.13 -5.00 5.02
C HIS A 11 -4.16 -3.97 5.59
N HIS A 12 -3.13 -3.64 4.80
CA HIS A 12 -2.35 -2.42 5.01
C HIS A 12 -2.07 -1.73 3.67
N HIS A 13 -1.48 -0.55 3.74
CA HIS A 13 -1.05 0.22 2.59
C HIS A 13 0.41 0.63 2.81
N LEU A 14 1.20 0.61 1.76
CA LEU A 14 2.56 1.15 1.72
C LEU A 14 2.62 2.35 0.77
N TRP A 15 3.46 3.32 1.08
CA TRP A 15 3.74 4.44 0.18
C TRP A 15 5.13 5.03 0.41
N ASP A 16 5.73 5.50 -0.69
CA ASP A 16 6.94 6.33 -0.70
C ASP A 16 6.57 7.69 -1.30
N LEU A 17 6.69 8.75 -0.50
CA LEU A 17 6.30 10.10 -0.92
C LEU A 17 7.26 10.68 -1.95
N LYS A 18 8.51 10.18 -2.01
CA LYS A 18 9.50 10.62 -3.01
C LYS A 18 9.18 10.15 -4.42
N LEU A 19 8.30 9.14 -4.55
CA LEU A 19 7.82 8.71 -5.86
C LEU A 19 6.84 9.72 -6.47
N GLU A 20 6.23 10.60 -5.66
CA GLU A 20 5.23 11.58 -6.11
C GLU A 20 4.01 10.94 -6.79
N LYS A 21 3.72 9.68 -6.46
CA LYS A 21 2.66 8.87 -7.07
C LYS A 21 1.38 8.76 -6.26
N HIS A 22 1.27 9.51 -5.16
CA HIS A 22 0.10 9.49 -4.28
C HIS A 22 -0.52 10.89 -4.14
N PRO A 23 -1.28 11.39 -5.15
CA PRO A 23 -1.78 12.76 -5.17
C PRO A 23 -2.65 13.13 -3.95
N TRP A 24 -3.26 12.13 -3.31
CA TRP A 24 -4.11 12.32 -2.14
C TRP A 24 -3.33 12.50 -0.83
N LEU A 25 -2.06 12.06 -0.78
CA LEU A 25 -1.12 12.17 0.36
C LEU A 25 -0.26 13.43 0.32
N VAL A 26 -0.50 14.33 -0.63
CA VAL A 26 0.13 15.65 -0.63
C VAL A 26 -0.67 16.59 0.28
N PRO A 27 -0.01 17.34 1.19
CA PRO A 27 -0.68 18.35 2.00
C PRO A 27 -1.42 19.37 1.13
N GLN A 28 -2.73 19.45 1.30
CA GLN A 28 -3.58 20.40 0.58
C GLN A 28 -4.29 21.32 1.59
N PRO A 29 -3.98 22.63 1.61
CA PRO A 29 -4.63 23.59 2.48
C PRO A 29 -6.16 23.56 2.34
N GLY A 30 -6.89 23.56 3.46
CA GLY A 30 -8.35 23.69 3.48
C GLY A 30 -9.15 22.44 3.08
N ARG A 31 -8.51 21.34 2.68
CA ARG A 31 -9.21 20.08 2.37
C ARG A 31 -9.30 19.19 3.60
N ARG A 32 -10.47 19.18 4.23
CA ARG A 32 -10.82 18.17 5.24
C ARG A 32 -11.03 16.82 4.55
N LYS A 33 -10.25 15.81 4.92
CA LYS A 33 -10.47 14.45 4.43
C LYS A 33 -11.67 13.84 5.17
N VAL A 34 -12.39 12.93 4.51
CA VAL A 34 -13.54 12.23 5.11
C VAL A 34 -13.14 11.39 6.34
N PHE A 35 -11.86 11.06 6.45
CA PHE A 35 -11.26 10.26 7.51
C PHE A 35 -10.51 11.08 8.59
N GLY A 36 -10.69 12.41 8.62
CA GLY A 36 -10.10 13.26 9.67
C GLY A 36 -8.80 13.96 9.24
N ASP A 37 -7.91 14.20 10.20
CA ASP A 37 -6.63 14.87 9.98
C ASP A 37 -5.59 13.89 9.37
N PRO A 38 -5.18 14.09 8.10
CA PRO A 38 -4.21 13.22 7.44
C PRO A 38 -2.76 13.53 7.83
N THR A 39 -2.48 14.53 8.68
CA THR A 39 -1.11 14.97 8.99
C THR A 39 -0.16 13.83 9.38
N PRO A 40 -0.55 12.83 10.20
CA PRO A 40 0.32 11.70 10.53
C PRO A 40 0.70 10.80 9.34
N LEU A 41 -0.02 10.89 8.22
CA LEU A 41 0.23 10.12 7.00
C LEU A 41 1.23 10.79 6.06
N TYR A 42 1.60 12.06 6.29
CA TYR A 42 2.54 12.82 5.45
C TYR A 42 4.01 12.44 5.74
N ARG A 43 4.29 11.14 5.71
CA ARG A 43 5.62 10.53 5.84
C ARG A 43 5.64 9.24 5.04
N ASP A 44 6.81 8.73 4.68
CA ASP A 44 6.92 7.41 4.06
C ASP A 44 6.40 6.32 5.02
N TYR A 45 5.82 5.26 4.45
CA TYR A 45 5.46 4.05 5.18
C TYR A 45 5.83 2.83 4.34
N LEU A 46 6.96 2.22 4.69
CA LEU A 46 7.61 1.15 3.93
C LEU A 46 7.55 -0.18 4.69
N PRO A 47 7.96 -1.32 4.06
CA PRO A 47 7.90 -2.62 4.72
C PRO A 47 8.60 -2.67 6.08
N ASP A 48 9.72 -1.97 6.24
CA ASP A 48 10.47 -1.93 7.51
C ASP A 48 9.68 -1.19 8.62
N ASP A 49 8.83 -0.23 8.26
CA ASP A 49 7.93 0.44 9.19
C ASP A 49 6.83 -0.50 9.65
N LEU A 50 6.23 -1.27 8.73
CA LEU A 50 5.25 -2.31 9.05
C LEU A 50 5.85 -3.37 9.99
N GLU A 51 7.06 -3.84 9.72
CA GLU A 51 7.72 -4.84 10.57
C GLU A 51 8.02 -4.29 11.97
N ARG A 52 8.43 -3.02 12.08
CA ARG A 52 8.65 -2.36 13.35
C ARG A 52 7.35 -2.20 14.15
N ASP A 53 6.27 -1.78 13.50
CA ASP A 53 4.97 -1.58 14.15
C ASP A 53 4.33 -2.91 14.57
N ALA A 54 4.60 -3.99 13.83
CA ALA A 54 4.18 -5.34 14.17
C ALA A 54 5.11 -6.07 15.16
N ALA A 55 6.13 -5.38 15.71
CA ALA A 55 7.09 -6.00 16.61
C ALA A 55 6.40 -6.63 17.83
N GLY A 56 6.75 -7.90 18.11
CA GLY A 56 6.13 -8.69 19.17
C GLY A 56 4.85 -9.45 18.76
N LEU A 57 4.39 -9.28 17.52
CA LEU A 57 3.38 -10.13 16.90
C LEU A 57 4.07 -11.22 16.06
N HIS A 58 3.46 -12.41 16.01
CA HIS A 58 3.89 -13.47 15.10
C HIS A 58 3.30 -13.23 13.70
N LEU A 59 3.66 -12.10 13.08
CA LEU A 59 3.19 -11.70 11.76
C LEU A 59 3.89 -12.52 10.67
N VAL A 60 3.20 -13.50 10.12
CA VAL A 60 3.77 -14.45 9.13
C VAL A 60 3.55 -14.00 7.68
N GLY A 61 2.67 -13.04 7.44
CA GLY A 61 2.43 -12.48 6.12
C GLY A 61 1.50 -11.29 6.15
N SER A 62 1.41 -10.58 5.02
CA SER A 62 0.53 -9.43 4.89
C SER A 62 0.04 -9.18 3.47
N VAL A 63 -1.07 -8.46 3.36
CA VAL A 63 -1.71 -8.06 2.10
C VAL A 63 -1.61 -6.54 1.96
N HIS A 64 -0.86 -6.09 0.96
CA HIS A 64 -0.90 -4.68 0.54
C HIS A 64 -2.18 -4.43 -0.27
N ILE A 65 -2.89 -3.34 0.03
CA ILE A 65 -4.03 -2.88 -0.75
C ILE A 65 -3.62 -1.62 -1.50
N GLU A 66 -4.04 -1.50 -2.76
CA GLU A 66 -3.82 -0.30 -3.58
C GLU A 66 -4.01 1.00 -2.79
N ALA A 67 -2.99 1.86 -2.83
CA ALA A 67 -2.91 3.07 -2.03
C ALA A 67 -3.33 4.33 -2.81
N SER A 68 -4.30 4.24 -3.72
CA SER A 68 -4.74 5.37 -4.56
C SER A 68 -3.58 6.01 -5.36
N TRP A 69 -2.90 5.16 -6.13
CA TRP A 69 -1.80 5.53 -7.01
C TRP A 69 -2.26 6.50 -8.12
N ASP A 70 -1.31 7.24 -8.69
CA ASP A 70 -1.49 8.09 -9.87
C ASP A 70 -2.17 7.31 -11.01
N ARG A 71 -3.40 7.72 -11.34
CA ARG A 71 -4.26 7.02 -12.31
C ARG A 71 -3.71 7.02 -13.74
N SER A 72 -2.74 7.89 -14.06
CA SER A 72 -2.06 7.88 -15.35
C SER A 72 -1.07 6.71 -15.51
N ASP A 73 -0.78 6.01 -14.41
CA ASP A 73 0.17 4.90 -14.33
C ASP A 73 -0.49 3.67 -13.67
N PRO A 74 -1.41 2.98 -14.37
CA PRO A 74 -2.30 1.97 -13.78
C PRO A 74 -1.60 0.71 -13.25
N VAL A 75 -0.33 0.48 -13.63
CA VAL A 75 0.47 -0.69 -13.24
C VAL A 75 1.69 -0.32 -12.38
N GLY A 76 1.94 0.97 -12.19
CA GLY A 76 3.14 1.47 -11.51
C GLY A 76 3.26 0.96 -10.08
N GLU A 77 2.18 1.03 -9.32
CA GLU A 77 2.17 0.55 -7.93
C GLU A 77 2.42 -0.96 -7.87
N THR A 78 1.77 -1.74 -8.74
CA THR A 78 1.98 -3.20 -8.81
C THR A 78 3.45 -3.53 -9.02
N ARG A 79 4.11 -2.83 -9.95
CA ARG A 79 5.55 -3.01 -10.22
C ARG A 79 6.42 -2.57 -9.06
N TRP A 80 6.05 -1.46 -8.40
CA TRP A 80 6.76 -0.97 -7.22
C TRP A 80 6.67 -1.97 -6.05
N ILE A 81 5.48 -2.47 -5.74
CA ILE A 81 5.26 -3.50 -4.70
C ILE A 81 5.99 -4.81 -5.05
N ALA A 82 5.96 -5.23 -6.32
CA ALA A 82 6.72 -6.40 -6.76
C ALA A 82 8.23 -6.21 -6.53
N GLY A 83 8.75 -5.00 -6.75
CA GLY A 83 10.14 -4.64 -6.46
C GLY A 83 10.46 -4.66 -4.96
N LEU A 84 9.56 -4.18 -4.11
CA LEU A 84 9.73 -4.26 -2.65
C LEU A 84 9.76 -5.73 -2.17
N LYS A 85 8.89 -6.59 -2.70
CA LYS A 85 8.85 -8.02 -2.36
C LYS A 85 10.16 -8.77 -2.69
N GLN A 86 10.99 -8.26 -3.60
CA GLN A 86 12.31 -8.83 -3.88
C GLN A 86 13.35 -8.55 -2.77
N ARG A 87 13.10 -7.54 -1.93
CA ARG A 87 14.06 -7.02 -0.93
C ARG A 87 13.56 -7.18 0.50
N HIS A 88 12.24 -7.27 0.67
CA HIS A 88 11.57 -7.36 1.97
C HIS A 88 10.69 -8.61 2.02
N ARG A 89 10.48 -9.12 3.23
CA ARG A 89 9.61 -10.28 3.48
C ARG A 89 8.13 -9.94 3.30
N LEU A 90 7.75 -8.69 3.57
CA LEU A 90 6.39 -8.17 3.44
C LEU A 90 6.34 -7.06 2.37
N PRO A 91 5.20 -6.87 1.68
CA PRO A 91 3.98 -7.67 1.75
C PRO A 91 4.11 -9.03 1.04
N THR A 92 3.30 -10.00 1.43
CA THR A 92 3.31 -11.35 0.84
C THR A 92 2.56 -11.38 -0.49
N VAL A 93 1.42 -10.69 -0.53
CA VAL A 93 0.56 -10.53 -1.72
C VAL A 93 0.03 -9.09 -1.77
N ALA A 94 -0.53 -8.71 -2.92
CA ALA A 94 -1.11 -7.40 -3.13
C ALA A 94 -2.49 -7.50 -3.77
N VAL A 95 -3.40 -6.61 -3.39
CA VAL A 95 -4.63 -6.28 -4.10
C VAL A 95 -4.37 -4.99 -4.86
N VAL A 96 -4.42 -5.07 -6.18
CA VAL A 96 -4.06 -3.98 -7.08
C VAL A 96 -5.30 -3.37 -7.71
N ARG A 97 -5.18 -2.13 -8.19
CA ARG A 97 -6.25 -1.46 -8.92
C ARG A 97 -6.24 -1.86 -10.39
N ALA A 98 -7.41 -2.16 -10.92
CA ALA A 98 -7.68 -2.21 -12.36
C ALA A 98 -9.00 -1.48 -12.65
N PRO A 99 -9.08 -0.64 -13.70
CA PRO A 99 -10.34 0.02 -14.09
C PRO A 99 -11.25 -1.00 -14.79
N LEU A 100 -12.01 -1.79 -14.02
CA LEU A 100 -12.83 -2.88 -14.57
C LEU A 100 -13.99 -2.42 -15.47
N ASP A 101 -14.27 -1.12 -15.49
CA ASP A 101 -15.21 -0.44 -16.39
C ASP A 101 -14.59 -0.04 -17.74
N ASP A 102 -13.26 -0.10 -17.87
CA ASP A 102 -12.54 0.16 -19.11
C ASP A 102 -12.53 -1.08 -20.02
N PRO A 103 -13.05 -1.01 -21.26
CA PRO A 103 -12.98 -2.12 -22.22
C PRO A 103 -11.54 -2.60 -22.49
N GLY A 104 -10.53 -1.75 -22.29
CA GLY A 104 -9.11 -2.05 -22.44
C GLY A 104 -8.45 -2.69 -21.21
N VAL A 105 -9.18 -2.92 -20.12
CA VAL A 105 -8.62 -3.41 -18.84
C VAL A 105 -7.89 -4.74 -18.96
N GLY A 106 -8.25 -5.59 -19.93
CA GLY A 106 -7.56 -6.86 -20.17
C GLY A 106 -6.06 -6.69 -20.38
N ALA A 107 -5.63 -5.67 -21.12
CA ALA A 107 -4.20 -5.40 -21.34
C ALA A 107 -3.48 -4.96 -20.06
N ILE A 108 -4.19 -4.34 -19.11
CA ILE A 108 -3.66 -3.92 -17.80
C ILE A 108 -3.50 -5.14 -16.88
N LEU A 109 -4.44 -6.08 -16.92
CA LEU A 109 -4.42 -7.28 -16.08
C LEU A 109 -3.30 -8.26 -16.45
N GLU A 110 -2.86 -8.27 -17.71
CA GLU A 110 -1.80 -9.16 -18.23
C GLU A 110 -0.37 -8.59 -18.12
N ALA A 111 -0.20 -7.38 -17.56
CA ALA A 111 1.02 -6.55 -17.65
C ALA A 111 2.03 -6.66 -16.49
#